data_AF-A0A1Q5F5M4-F1
#
_entry.id   AF-A0A1Q5F5M4-F1
#
_cell.length_a   1.000
_cell.length_b   1.000
_cell.length_c   1.000
_cell.angle_alpha   90.00
_cell.angle_beta   90.00
_cell.angle_gamma   90.00
#
_symmetry.space_group_name_H-M   'P 1'
#
loop_
_entity.id
_entity.type
_entity.pdbx_description
1 polymer ?
#
loop_
_entity_poly.entity_id
_entity_poly.type
_entity_poly.pdbx_seq_one_letter_code
_entity_poly.pdbx_strand_id
1 'polypeptide(L)'
;MQEAAAPSSFTVGTAALAKPTGKAAYDAANTGWYFDPADRAGVLWIKAGNRAVTSAFNVTATGLTLSTGTPVAANWPIPQANWKVVSADSQKTVTENGAAANAIDGSSGTLWRTRWSTTATPLPHEIRIDLGARYSVDSLTCLPRRDGGVNGRIGTYEIYISDGTSTWGSPVATGMFADTPTAKPVNFPAKSGRYLRLRAPGEAGNRGPWTGAAELTATGVPAPTP
;
A
#
# COMPACT_ATOMS: atom_id res chain seq x y z
N MET A 1 -4.24 25.77 -2.18
CA MET A 1 -3.25 25.05 -1.35
C MET A 1 -2.78 26.03 -0.30
N GLN A 2 -2.90 25.70 0.98
CA GLN A 2 -2.33 26.55 2.04
C GLN A 2 -0.84 26.18 2.10
N GLU A 3 0.07 27.10 1.79
CA GLU A 3 1.52 26.86 1.88
C GLU A 3 1.94 26.62 3.34
N ALA A 4 3.05 25.92 3.59
CA ALA A 4 3.57 25.78 4.95
C ALA A 4 3.82 27.19 5.54
N ALA A 5 3.42 27.43 6.79
CA ALA A 5 3.67 28.74 7.41
C ALA A 5 5.05 28.75 8.07
N ALA A 6 5.72 29.91 8.01
CA ALA A 6 6.98 30.10 8.72
C ALA A 6 6.83 29.79 10.22
N PRO A 7 7.81 29.12 10.85
CA PRO A 7 7.86 29.00 12.31
C PRO A 7 7.71 30.36 13.00
N SER A 8 7.15 30.39 14.21
CA SER A 8 7.04 31.61 15.01
C SER A 8 8.33 31.94 15.75
N SER A 9 9.12 30.92 16.12
CA SER A 9 10.43 31.08 16.73
C SER A 9 11.34 29.89 16.45
N PHE A 10 12.64 30.11 16.70
CA PHE A 10 13.69 29.14 16.47
C PHE A 10 14.76 29.22 17.55
N THR A 11 15.19 28.08 18.10
CA THR A 11 16.28 28.01 19.08
C THR A 11 17.34 27.00 18.70
N VAL A 12 18.56 27.24 19.17
CA VAL A 12 19.67 26.28 19.19
C VAL A 12 20.09 26.09 20.65
N GLY A 13 19.83 24.91 21.20
CA GLY A 13 19.78 24.72 22.65
C GLY A 13 18.73 25.65 23.26
N THR A 14 19.15 26.51 24.17
CA THR A 14 18.29 27.53 24.80
C THR A 14 18.37 28.91 24.12
N ALA A 15 19.28 29.11 23.17
CA ALA A 15 19.49 30.40 22.53
C ALA A 15 18.56 30.60 21.33
N ALA A 16 17.82 31.72 21.31
CA ALA A 16 16.99 32.09 20.16
C ALA A 16 17.85 32.51 18.96
N LEU A 17 17.48 32.05 17.77
CA LEU A 17 18.05 32.53 16.52
C LEU A 17 17.23 33.71 15.98
N ALA A 18 17.93 34.75 15.56
CA ALA A 18 17.32 35.88 14.86
C ALA A 18 16.71 35.42 13.53
N LYS A 19 15.66 36.11 13.08
CA LYS A 19 15.08 35.99 11.75
C LYS A 19 15.49 37.22 10.92
N PRO A 20 16.57 37.17 10.14
CA PRO A 20 16.95 38.27 9.27
C PRO A 20 15.85 38.60 8.26
N THR A 21 15.71 39.88 7.93
CA THR A 21 14.70 40.35 6.98
C THR A 21 15.12 40.02 5.54
N GLY A 22 14.67 38.85 5.06
CA GLY A 22 14.91 38.40 3.69
C GLY A 22 16.16 37.54 3.51
N LYS A 23 16.25 36.86 2.36
CA LYS A 23 17.30 35.89 2.05
C LYS A 23 18.70 36.51 2.05
N ALA A 24 18.87 37.70 1.46
CA ALA A 24 20.18 38.36 1.40
C ALA A 24 20.74 38.69 2.80
N ALA A 25 19.89 39.17 3.71
CA ALA A 25 20.28 39.43 5.10
C ALA A 25 20.63 38.13 5.84
N TYR A 26 19.89 37.05 5.58
CA TYR A 26 20.22 35.73 6.11
C TYR A 26 21.56 35.20 5.56
N ASP A 27 21.82 35.36 4.26
CA ASP A 27 23.05 34.91 3.62
C ASP A 27 24.28 35.65 4.17
N ALA A 28 24.15 36.94 4.50
CA ALA A 28 25.18 37.74 5.14
C ALA A 28 25.38 37.46 6.65
N ALA A 29 24.38 36.87 7.33
CA ALA A 29 24.45 36.61 8.76
C ALA A 29 25.29 35.36 9.10
N ASN A 30 25.99 35.41 10.24
CA ASN A 30 26.74 34.26 10.79
C ASN A 30 25.83 33.26 11.51
N THR A 31 24.70 33.73 12.03
CA THR A 31 23.66 32.92 12.67
C THR A 31 22.29 33.45 12.28
N GLY A 32 21.27 32.59 12.35
CA GLY A 32 19.90 32.99 12.09
C GLY A 32 19.12 31.92 11.35
N TRP A 33 17.87 32.23 11.03
CA TRP A 33 17.02 31.37 10.23
C TRP A 33 16.20 32.19 9.22
N TYR A 34 15.83 31.55 8.12
CA TYR A 34 15.03 32.15 7.06
C TYR A 34 14.04 31.13 6.54
N PHE A 35 12.81 31.56 6.27
CA PHE A 35 11.79 30.74 5.64
C PHE A 35 11.51 31.30 4.26
N ASP A 36 11.69 30.46 3.25
CA ASP A 36 11.38 30.75 1.86
C ASP A 36 10.06 30.05 1.49
N PRO A 37 8.92 30.77 1.45
CA PRO A 37 7.64 30.17 1.07
C PRO A 37 7.61 29.76 -0.42
N ALA A 38 8.43 30.40 -1.27
CA ALA A 38 8.41 30.20 -2.71
C ALA A 38 9.23 28.98 -3.15
N ASP A 39 10.30 28.64 -2.43
CA ASP A 39 11.09 27.43 -2.69
C ASP A 39 10.32 26.18 -2.23
N ARG A 40 9.99 25.27 -3.17
CA ARG A 40 9.38 23.94 -2.93
C ARG A 40 8.21 23.95 -1.92
N ALA A 41 7.35 24.96 -1.99
CA ALA A 41 6.20 25.15 -1.10
C ALA A 41 6.55 25.33 0.40
N GLY A 42 7.76 25.81 0.68
CA GLY A 42 8.25 26.16 2.02
C GLY A 42 9.56 25.47 2.37
N VAL A 43 10.69 26.18 2.22
CA VAL A 43 12.01 25.73 2.72
C VAL A 43 12.45 26.57 3.92
N LEU A 44 12.91 25.88 4.95
CA LEU A 44 13.45 26.48 6.16
C LEU A 44 14.97 26.34 6.20
N TRP A 45 15.66 27.48 6.20
CA TRP A 45 17.11 27.61 6.23
C TRP A 45 17.58 27.97 7.63
N ILE A 46 18.62 27.30 8.14
CA ILE A 46 19.12 27.49 9.52
C ILE A 46 20.64 27.60 9.52
N LYS A 47 21.16 28.68 10.11
CA LYS A 47 22.58 28.85 10.44
C LYS A 47 22.73 28.81 11.96
N ALA A 48 23.16 27.67 12.47
CA ALA A 48 23.36 27.45 13.90
C ALA A 48 24.64 28.13 14.45
N GLY A 49 25.54 28.62 13.58
CA GLY A 49 26.86 29.14 13.98
C GLY A 49 27.83 28.04 14.43
N ASN A 50 28.97 28.44 14.98
CA ASN A 50 30.00 27.50 15.46
C ASN A 50 29.48 26.69 16.65
N ARG A 51 29.70 25.36 16.61
CA ARG A 51 29.32 24.42 17.68
C ARG A 51 30.49 23.52 18.02
N ALA A 52 30.55 23.09 19.29
CA ALA A 52 31.55 22.13 19.73
C ALA A 52 31.32 20.79 19.03
N VAL A 53 32.36 20.23 18.43
CA VAL A 53 32.30 18.92 17.74
C VAL A 53 32.15 17.74 18.71
N THR A 54 32.36 17.99 20.00
CA THR A 54 32.36 16.99 21.08
C THR A 54 31.03 16.91 21.82
N SER A 55 30.01 17.66 21.41
CA SER A 55 28.73 17.69 22.12
C SER A 55 27.56 17.87 21.15
N ALA A 56 26.48 17.13 21.39
CA ALA A 56 25.24 17.32 20.66
C ALA A 56 24.62 18.68 21.00
N PHE A 57 23.88 19.24 20.05
CA PHE A 57 23.02 20.39 20.28
C PHE A 57 21.64 20.14 19.67
N ASN A 58 20.61 20.68 20.31
CA ASN A 58 19.24 20.61 19.81
C ASN A 58 18.92 21.85 18.98
N VAL A 59 18.06 21.67 17.99
CA VAL A 59 17.49 22.75 17.20
C VAL A 59 15.98 22.63 17.28
N THR A 60 15.31 23.67 17.75
CA THR A 60 13.85 23.65 17.97
C THR A 60 13.17 24.72 17.14
N ALA A 61 12.22 24.29 16.29
CA ALA A 61 11.27 25.16 15.60
C ALA A 61 9.94 25.16 16.37
N THR A 62 9.36 26.31 16.64
CA THR A 62 8.03 26.40 17.28
C THR A 62 7.02 27.04 16.34
N GLY A 63 5.76 26.58 16.39
CA GLY A 63 4.67 27.17 15.61
C GLY A 63 4.70 26.88 14.11
N LEU A 64 5.42 25.84 13.68
CA LEU A 64 5.38 25.38 12.30
C LEU A 64 3.99 24.77 12.02
N THR A 65 3.22 25.38 11.12
CA THR A 65 2.06 24.73 10.50
C THR A 65 2.46 24.19 9.14
N LEU A 66 2.42 22.87 9.03
CA LEU A 66 2.52 22.20 7.74
C LEU A 66 1.15 22.27 7.07
N SER A 67 1.15 22.43 5.74
CA SER A 67 -0.04 22.21 4.95
C SER A 67 -0.61 20.84 5.31
N THR A 68 -1.89 20.78 5.67
CA THR A 68 -2.59 19.49 5.64
C THR A 68 -2.57 19.06 4.18
N GLY A 69 -1.78 18.02 3.88
CA GLY A 69 -1.78 17.43 2.55
C GLY A 69 -3.24 17.15 2.17
N THR A 70 -3.60 17.37 0.90
CA THR A 70 -4.91 16.92 0.43
C THR A 70 -4.98 15.43 0.73
N PRO A 71 -5.95 14.96 1.54
CA PRO A 71 -6.13 13.53 1.73
C PRO A 71 -6.30 12.94 0.34
N VAL A 72 -5.40 12.06 -0.07
CA VAL A 72 -5.62 11.30 -1.30
C VAL A 72 -6.89 10.52 -1.02
N ALA A 73 -7.94 10.73 -1.84
CA ALA A 73 -9.21 10.05 -1.60
C ALA A 73 -8.92 8.56 -1.45
N ALA A 74 -9.45 7.92 -0.39
CA ALA A 74 -9.28 6.48 -0.25
C ALA A 74 -9.94 5.77 -1.45
N ASN A 75 -9.40 4.62 -1.85
CA ASN A 75 -9.99 3.72 -2.86
C ASN A 75 -9.77 4.07 -4.35
N TRP A 76 -8.60 4.58 -4.76
CA TRP A 76 -8.27 4.68 -6.19
C TRP A 76 -7.99 3.30 -6.79
N PRO A 77 -8.67 2.87 -7.86
CA PRO A 77 -8.34 1.59 -8.51
C PRO A 77 -6.89 1.53 -8.95
N ILE A 78 -6.17 0.48 -8.53
CA ILE A 78 -4.84 0.19 -9.04
C ILE A 78 -5.00 -0.47 -10.42
N PRO A 79 -4.41 0.08 -11.50
CA PRO A 79 -4.54 -0.51 -12.83
C PRO A 79 -3.95 -1.92 -12.92
N GLN A 80 -4.75 -2.90 -13.33
CA GLN A 80 -4.32 -4.30 -13.49
C GLN A 80 -3.41 -4.53 -14.70
N ALA A 81 -3.30 -3.57 -15.62
CA ALA A 81 -2.51 -3.72 -16.86
C ALA A 81 -1.04 -4.10 -16.63
N ASN A 82 -0.46 -3.70 -15.48
CA ASN A 82 0.91 -4.03 -15.12
C ASN A 82 1.02 -5.17 -14.10
N TRP A 83 -0.11 -5.75 -13.68
CA TRP A 83 -0.11 -6.82 -12.70
C TRP A 83 0.42 -8.11 -13.31
N LYS A 84 1.13 -8.89 -12.50
CA LYS A 84 1.62 -10.22 -12.89
C LYS A 84 1.44 -11.19 -11.74
N VAL A 85 1.00 -12.41 -12.05
CA VAL A 85 1.05 -13.49 -11.07
C VAL A 85 2.51 -13.87 -10.85
N VAL A 86 2.98 -13.71 -9.62
CA VAL A 86 4.29 -14.21 -9.17
C VAL A 86 4.21 -15.72 -8.99
N SER A 87 3.16 -16.20 -8.32
CA SER A 87 2.93 -17.63 -8.10
C SER A 87 1.50 -17.88 -7.63
N ALA A 88 0.97 -19.06 -7.90
CA ALA A 88 -0.14 -19.67 -7.18
C ALA A 88 0.25 -21.09 -6.77
N ASP A 89 -0.20 -21.57 -5.61
CA ASP A 89 0.17 -22.90 -5.13
C ASP A 89 -0.45 -24.03 -5.96
N SER A 90 -1.62 -23.77 -6.56
CA SER A 90 -2.34 -24.72 -7.42
C SER A 90 -3.16 -24.01 -8.50
N GLN A 91 -3.25 -24.65 -9.67
CA GLN A 91 -4.08 -24.20 -10.79
C GLN A 91 -4.52 -25.38 -11.66
N LYS A 92 -5.70 -25.28 -12.27
CA LYS A 92 -6.26 -26.26 -13.20
C LYS A 92 -5.99 -25.81 -14.63
N THR A 93 -4.91 -26.31 -15.24
CA THR A 93 -4.52 -25.98 -16.62
C THR A 93 -4.56 -27.17 -17.58
N VAL A 94 -4.70 -28.38 -17.03
CA VAL A 94 -4.88 -29.62 -17.82
C VAL A 94 -6.36 -29.76 -18.13
N THR A 95 -6.72 -29.85 -19.41
CA THR A 95 -8.09 -29.95 -19.97
C THR A 95 -9.04 -28.76 -19.78
N GLU A 96 -8.69 -27.76 -18.96
CA GLU A 96 -9.48 -26.55 -18.71
C GLU A 96 -8.54 -25.36 -18.50
N ASN A 97 -9.00 -24.13 -18.78
CA ASN A 97 -8.25 -22.91 -18.50
C ASN A 97 -8.67 -22.29 -17.15
N GLY A 98 -8.12 -22.79 -16.06
CA GLY A 98 -8.21 -22.24 -14.71
C GLY A 98 -6.91 -21.59 -14.22
N ALA A 99 -6.12 -21.02 -15.13
CA ALA A 99 -4.82 -20.42 -14.84
C ALA A 99 -4.91 -19.28 -13.81
N ALA A 100 -3.90 -19.13 -12.95
CA ALA A 100 -3.89 -18.07 -11.95
C ALA A 100 -3.95 -16.65 -12.53
N ALA A 101 -3.40 -16.45 -13.73
CA ALA A 101 -3.42 -15.16 -14.43
C ALA A 101 -4.85 -14.68 -14.75
N ASN A 102 -5.80 -15.61 -14.87
CA ASN A 102 -7.20 -15.28 -15.13
C ASN A 102 -7.88 -14.55 -13.96
N ALA A 103 -7.27 -14.51 -12.76
CA ALA A 103 -7.81 -13.76 -11.63
C ALA A 103 -7.47 -12.26 -11.69
N ILE A 104 -6.65 -11.82 -12.65
CA ILE A 104 -6.14 -10.45 -12.74
C ILE A 104 -6.16 -9.95 -14.20
N ASP A 105 -6.98 -10.54 -15.06
CA ASP A 105 -7.02 -10.24 -16.49
C ASP A 105 -8.08 -9.19 -16.84
N GLY A 106 -8.86 -8.73 -15.85
CA GLY A 106 -9.91 -7.74 -16.01
C GLY A 106 -11.22 -8.31 -16.55
N SER A 107 -11.36 -9.64 -16.64
CA SER A 107 -12.50 -10.32 -17.23
C SER A 107 -13.25 -11.17 -16.20
N SER A 108 -14.51 -10.81 -15.93
CA SER A 108 -15.38 -11.65 -15.09
C SER A 108 -15.79 -13.00 -15.74
N GLY A 109 -15.43 -13.22 -17.01
CA GLY A 109 -15.77 -14.43 -17.77
C GLY A 109 -14.72 -15.54 -17.70
N THR A 110 -13.52 -15.24 -17.21
CA THR A 110 -12.44 -16.18 -16.93
C THR A 110 -12.32 -16.37 -15.42
N LEU A 111 -11.57 -17.39 -14.97
CA LEU A 111 -11.28 -17.55 -13.55
C LEU A 111 -9.96 -18.29 -13.30
N TRP A 112 -9.32 -17.94 -12.18
CA TRP A 112 -8.38 -18.84 -11.53
C TRP A 112 -9.17 -19.93 -10.81
N ARG A 113 -8.71 -21.17 -10.95
CA ARG A 113 -9.22 -22.32 -10.20
C ARG A 113 -8.08 -23.25 -9.85
N THR A 114 -7.99 -23.62 -8.58
CA THR A 114 -7.10 -24.68 -8.10
C THR A 114 -7.41 -26.04 -8.73
N ARG A 115 -6.42 -26.93 -8.81
CA ARG A 115 -6.58 -28.25 -9.43
C ARG A 115 -7.69 -29.03 -8.72
N TRP A 116 -8.68 -29.50 -9.48
CA TRP A 116 -9.80 -30.28 -8.94
C TRP A 116 -9.83 -31.75 -9.40
N SER A 117 -9.14 -32.10 -10.48
CA SER A 117 -9.14 -33.46 -11.05
C SER A 117 -7.91 -34.29 -10.64
N THR A 118 -8.03 -35.62 -10.75
CA THR A 118 -6.98 -36.64 -10.49
C THR A 118 -6.59 -36.76 -9.01
N THR A 119 -6.27 -35.64 -8.36
CA THR A 119 -6.21 -35.46 -6.90
C THR A 119 -6.26 -33.96 -6.64
N ALA A 120 -7.22 -33.50 -5.83
CA ALA A 120 -7.33 -32.10 -5.48
C ALA A 120 -6.22 -31.71 -4.49
N THR A 121 -5.58 -30.56 -4.71
CA THR A 121 -4.63 -29.99 -3.74
C THR A 121 -5.42 -29.58 -2.48
N PRO A 122 -4.96 -29.91 -1.26
CA PRO A 122 -5.64 -29.49 -0.03
C PRO A 122 -5.47 -27.99 0.24
N LEU A 123 -6.46 -27.38 0.92
CA LEU A 123 -6.33 -26.05 1.53
C LEU A 123 -5.18 -26.05 2.57
N PRO A 124 -4.56 -24.89 2.86
CA PRO A 124 -4.85 -23.54 2.36
C PRO A 124 -4.31 -23.30 0.94
N HIS A 125 -4.99 -22.45 0.17
CA HIS A 125 -4.53 -22.01 -1.16
C HIS A 125 -4.09 -20.56 -1.16
N GLU A 126 -3.29 -20.15 -2.14
CA GLU A 126 -2.85 -18.76 -2.27
C GLU A 126 -2.49 -18.35 -3.70
N ILE A 127 -2.59 -17.06 -3.93
CA ILE A 127 -2.07 -16.38 -5.11
C ILE A 127 -1.24 -15.16 -4.67
N ARG A 128 -0.09 -14.97 -5.31
CA ARG A 128 0.83 -13.85 -5.11
C ARG A 128 0.93 -13.05 -6.40
N ILE A 129 0.76 -11.74 -6.29
CA ILE A 129 0.65 -10.81 -7.41
C ILE A 129 1.70 -9.71 -7.24
N ASP A 130 2.42 -9.41 -8.31
CA ASP A 130 3.19 -8.17 -8.46
C ASP A 130 2.23 -7.11 -9.03
N LEU A 131 2.06 -5.99 -8.33
CA LEU A 131 1.20 -4.88 -8.78
C LEU A 131 1.86 -4.04 -9.88
N GLY A 132 3.12 -4.32 -10.23
CA GLY A 132 3.90 -3.63 -11.27
C GLY A 132 4.60 -2.35 -10.77
N ALA A 133 4.08 -1.74 -9.71
CA ALA A 133 4.68 -0.61 -9.01
C ALA A 133 4.36 -0.66 -7.50
N ARG A 134 4.97 0.21 -6.72
CA ARG A 134 4.69 0.31 -5.28
C ARG A 134 3.47 1.21 -5.05
N TYR A 135 2.56 0.74 -4.21
CA TYR A 135 1.34 1.46 -3.83
C TYR A 135 1.16 1.44 -2.31
N SER A 136 0.51 2.45 -1.77
CA SER A 136 -0.15 2.39 -0.46
C SER A 136 -1.52 1.78 -0.67
N VAL A 137 -1.60 0.46 -0.61
CA VAL A 137 -2.80 -0.34 -0.89
C VAL A 137 -3.76 -0.24 0.29
N ASP A 138 -5.03 0.02 0.03
CA ASP A 138 -6.08 0.23 1.05
C ASP A 138 -7.29 -0.72 0.94
N SER A 139 -7.42 -1.46 -0.16
CA SER A 139 -8.41 -2.54 -0.27
C SER A 139 -8.01 -3.66 -1.23
N LEU A 140 -8.69 -4.80 -1.09
CA LEU A 140 -8.78 -5.86 -2.09
C LEU A 140 -10.25 -6.20 -2.28
N THR A 141 -10.69 -6.39 -3.52
CA THR A 141 -11.99 -6.98 -3.85
C THR A 141 -11.79 -8.30 -4.56
N CYS A 142 -12.42 -9.35 -4.03
CA CYS A 142 -12.49 -10.66 -4.67
C CYS A 142 -13.85 -10.86 -5.33
N LEU A 143 -13.88 -11.07 -6.65
CA LEU A 143 -15.06 -11.52 -7.37
C LEU A 143 -15.03 -13.05 -7.47
N PRO A 144 -16.01 -13.76 -6.86
CA PRO A 144 -16.12 -15.19 -7.03
C PRO A 144 -16.40 -15.59 -8.48
N ARG A 145 -16.15 -16.85 -8.81
CA ARG A 145 -16.51 -17.47 -10.11
C ARG A 145 -17.93 -17.10 -10.59
N ARG A 146 -18.07 -16.91 -11.91
CA ARG A 146 -19.31 -16.42 -12.56
C ARG A 146 -19.99 -17.43 -13.48
N ASP A 147 -19.43 -18.63 -13.59
CA ASP A 147 -19.88 -19.73 -14.46
C ASP A 147 -21.04 -20.56 -13.86
N GLY A 148 -21.75 -20.03 -12.86
CA GLY A 148 -22.84 -20.72 -12.17
C GLY A 148 -22.39 -21.72 -11.09
N GLY A 149 -21.09 -22.03 -11.00
CA GLY A 149 -20.56 -22.89 -9.95
C GLY A 149 -20.51 -22.22 -8.56
N VAL A 150 -20.62 -23.02 -7.50
CA VAL A 150 -20.51 -22.55 -6.11
C VAL A 150 -19.25 -23.04 -5.40
N ASN A 151 -18.66 -24.15 -5.86
CA ASN A 151 -17.48 -24.75 -5.25
C ASN A 151 -16.25 -23.87 -5.47
N GLY A 152 -15.48 -23.67 -4.40
CA GLY A 152 -14.22 -22.93 -4.42
C GLY A 152 -14.37 -21.45 -4.16
N ARG A 153 -15.55 -21.01 -3.68
CA ARG A 153 -15.71 -19.67 -3.14
C ARG A 153 -14.85 -19.56 -1.88
N ILE A 154 -13.94 -18.59 -1.86
CA ILE A 154 -13.08 -18.34 -0.70
C ILE A 154 -13.99 -18.01 0.50
N GLY A 155 -13.79 -18.71 1.60
CA GLY A 155 -14.45 -18.48 2.89
C GLY A 155 -13.54 -17.67 3.79
N THR A 156 -12.69 -18.34 4.57
CA THR A 156 -11.67 -17.67 5.37
C THR A 156 -10.57 -17.09 4.47
N TYR A 157 -10.14 -15.86 4.72
CA TYR A 157 -9.09 -15.20 3.96
C TYR A 157 -8.06 -14.51 4.86
N GLU A 158 -6.87 -14.33 4.30
CA GLU A 158 -5.80 -13.48 4.81
C GLU A 158 -5.22 -12.68 3.63
N ILE A 159 -5.01 -11.38 3.83
CA ILE A 159 -4.46 -10.48 2.82
C ILE A 159 -3.13 -9.93 3.34
N TYR A 160 -2.11 -9.95 2.51
CA TYR A 160 -0.78 -9.45 2.84
C TYR A 160 -0.28 -8.50 1.75
N ILE A 161 0.48 -7.49 2.17
CA ILE A 161 1.16 -6.53 1.29
C ILE A 161 2.64 -6.48 1.69
N SER A 162 3.54 -6.58 0.71
CA SER A 162 4.99 -6.57 0.95
C SER A 162 5.77 -5.87 -0.16
N ASP A 163 6.99 -5.43 0.14
CA ASP A 163 7.97 -4.95 -0.86
C ASP A 163 8.80 -6.10 -1.46
N GLY A 164 8.66 -7.32 -0.94
CA GLY A 164 9.32 -8.51 -1.47
C GLY A 164 8.40 -9.72 -1.54
N THR A 165 8.88 -10.80 -2.15
CA THR A 165 8.08 -12.02 -2.39
C THR A 165 8.32 -13.15 -1.38
N SER A 166 9.34 -13.01 -0.53
CA SER A 166 9.77 -14.02 0.45
C SER A 166 9.17 -13.78 1.84
N THR A 167 9.22 -12.54 2.34
CA THR A 167 8.77 -12.18 3.69
C THR A 167 7.53 -11.27 3.62
N TRP A 168 6.44 -11.71 4.24
CA TRP A 168 5.14 -11.02 4.15
C TRP A 168 4.69 -10.34 5.45
N GLY A 169 5.31 -10.67 6.59
CA GLY A 169 4.89 -10.17 7.89
C GLY A 169 3.47 -10.63 8.29
N SER A 170 2.81 -9.85 9.13
CA SER A 170 1.41 -10.08 9.54
C SER A 170 0.42 -9.69 8.43
N PRO A 171 -0.74 -10.36 8.33
CA PRO A 171 -1.77 -9.98 7.38
C PRO A 171 -2.28 -8.57 7.68
N VAL A 172 -2.55 -7.79 6.63
CA VAL A 172 -3.20 -6.47 6.74
C VAL A 172 -4.71 -6.61 6.96
N ALA A 173 -5.29 -7.74 6.59
CA ALA A 173 -6.67 -8.11 6.87
C ALA A 173 -6.83 -9.62 6.96
N THR A 174 -7.74 -10.06 7.82
CA THR A 174 -8.21 -11.44 7.93
C THR A 174 -9.71 -11.44 8.13
N GLY A 175 -10.41 -12.46 7.64
CA GLY A 175 -11.84 -12.55 7.88
C GLY A 175 -12.50 -13.73 7.18
N MET A 176 -13.82 -13.65 7.04
CA MET A 176 -14.62 -14.64 6.32
C MET A 176 -15.51 -13.94 5.30
N PHE A 177 -15.44 -14.37 4.04
CA PHE A 177 -16.38 -13.96 3.01
C PHE A 177 -17.70 -14.71 3.16
N ALA A 178 -18.80 -14.02 2.90
CA ALA A 178 -20.11 -14.66 2.79
C ALA A 178 -20.15 -15.59 1.57
N ASP A 179 -20.82 -16.74 1.69
CA ASP A 179 -21.00 -17.70 0.59
C ASP A 179 -22.06 -17.24 -0.43
N THR A 180 -21.75 -16.17 -1.14
CA THR A 180 -22.62 -15.58 -2.17
C THR A 180 -21.81 -15.27 -3.42
N PRO A 181 -22.44 -15.16 -4.60
CA PRO A 181 -21.72 -14.87 -5.85
C PRO A 181 -21.32 -13.40 -6.02
N THR A 182 -21.63 -12.53 -5.05
CA THR A 182 -21.35 -11.09 -5.13
C THR A 182 -19.86 -10.79 -4.97
N ALA A 183 -19.40 -9.63 -5.46
CA ALA A 183 -18.06 -9.14 -5.16
C ALA A 183 -17.86 -8.98 -3.64
N LYS A 184 -16.65 -9.23 -3.16
CA LYS A 184 -16.28 -9.23 -1.75
C LYS A 184 -15.18 -8.19 -1.49
N PRO A 185 -15.55 -6.92 -1.25
CA PRO A 185 -14.59 -5.88 -0.88
C PRO A 185 -14.09 -6.09 0.55
N VAL A 186 -12.79 -5.89 0.76
CA VAL A 186 -12.12 -5.85 2.06
C VAL A 186 -11.30 -4.58 2.13
N ASN A 187 -11.72 -3.66 2.99
CA ASN A 187 -10.96 -2.44 3.28
C ASN A 187 -10.08 -2.70 4.50
N PHE A 188 -8.87 -2.13 4.51
CA PHE A 188 -7.94 -2.24 5.61
C PHE A 188 -7.11 -0.96 5.75
N PRO A 189 -6.47 -0.71 6.92
CA PRO A 189 -5.52 0.39 7.05
C PRO A 189 -4.44 0.31 5.96
N ALA A 190 -4.21 1.41 5.26
CA ALA A 190 -3.37 1.41 4.07
C ALA A 190 -1.95 0.92 4.38
N LYS A 191 -1.43 0.02 3.54
CA LYS A 191 -0.09 -0.57 3.68
C LYS A 191 0.69 -0.38 2.40
N SER A 192 1.89 0.20 2.52
CA SER A 192 2.81 0.32 1.39
C SER A 192 3.44 -1.02 1.01
N GLY A 193 3.45 -1.32 -0.29
CA GLY A 193 4.12 -2.48 -0.87
C GLY A 193 3.94 -2.55 -2.38
N ARG A 194 4.66 -3.48 -3.02
CA ARG A 194 4.54 -3.80 -4.45
C ARG A 194 3.83 -5.13 -4.71
N TYR A 195 3.92 -6.05 -3.77
CA TYR A 195 3.36 -7.38 -3.90
C TYR A 195 2.15 -7.55 -3.01
N LEU A 196 1.13 -8.23 -3.54
CA LEU A 196 -0.10 -8.59 -2.84
C LEU A 196 -0.19 -10.12 -2.77
N ARG A 197 -0.58 -10.65 -1.62
CA ARG A 197 -0.89 -12.08 -1.45
C ARG A 197 -2.27 -12.24 -0.84
N LEU A 198 -3.10 -13.02 -1.51
CA LEU A 198 -4.36 -13.51 -0.97
C LEU A 198 -4.16 -14.99 -0.62
N ARG A 199 -4.31 -15.32 0.66
CA ARG A 199 -4.33 -16.71 1.15
C ARG A 199 -5.76 -17.05 1.58
N ALA A 200 -6.21 -18.24 1.19
CA ALA A 200 -7.53 -18.78 1.45
C ALA A 200 -7.40 -20.05 2.32
N PRO A 201 -7.48 -19.93 3.66
CA PRO A 201 -7.46 -21.10 4.54
C PRO A 201 -8.72 -21.98 4.47
N GLY A 202 -9.86 -21.44 4.03
CA GLY A 202 -11.14 -22.14 4.07
C GLY A 202 -12.02 -21.83 2.85
N GLU A 203 -12.81 -22.82 2.40
CA GLU A 203 -13.86 -22.65 1.39
C GLU A 203 -15.19 -22.30 2.09
N ALA A 204 -15.96 -21.36 1.52
CA ALA A 204 -17.08 -20.71 2.20
C ALA A 204 -18.26 -21.64 2.55
N GLY A 205 -18.46 -22.71 1.78
CA GLY A 205 -19.56 -23.65 1.96
C GLY A 205 -19.10 -25.02 2.49
N ASN A 206 -17.83 -25.16 2.90
CA ASN A 206 -17.22 -26.44 3.26
C ASN A 206 -17.43 -27.55 2.20
N ARG A 207 -17.38 -27.17 0.91
CA ARG A 207 -17.73 -28.08 -0.20
C ARG A 207 -16.57 -28.95 -0.66
N GLY A 208 -15.36 -28.58 -0.26
CA GLY A 208 -14.13 -29.28 -0.62
C GLY A 208 -12.94 -28.33 -0.55
N PRO A 209 -11.74 -28.83 -0.92
CA PRO A 209 -10.51 -28.08 -0.73
C PRO A 209 -10.28 -27.01 -1.80
N TRP A 210 -11.23 -26.73 -2.68
CA TRP A 210 -10.96 -25.87 -3.83
C TRP A 210 -10.98 -24.39 -3.47
N THR A 211 -10.25 -23.61 -4.25
CA THR A 211 -10.30 -22.15 -4.29
C THR A 211 -10.34 -21.68 -5.73
N GLY A 212 -11.08 -20.60 -5.98
CA GLY A 212 -11.07 -19.87 -7.25
C GLY A 212 -11.62 -18.46 -7.11
N ALA A 213 -11.21 -17.60 -8.03
CA ALA A 213 -11.65 -16.22 -8.15
C ALA A 213 -11.78 -15.90 -9.65
N ALA A 214 -12.87 -15.24 -10.02
CA ALA A 214 -13.02 -14.68 -11.36
C ALA A 214 -12.08 -13.49 -11.51
N GLU A 215 -12.10 -12.56 -10.55
CA GLU A 215 -11.30 -11.34 -10.62
C GLU A 215 -10.86 -10.89 -9.22
N LEU A 216 -9.65 -10.33 -9.15
CA LEU A 216 -9.05 -9.69 -8.00
C LEU A 216 -8.67 -8.27 -8.38
N THR A 217 -9.30 -7.29 -7.74
CA THR A 217 -8.98 -5.87 -7.90
C THR A 217 -8.51 -5.30 -6.58
N ALA A 218 -7.70 -4.25 -6.62
CA ALA A 218 -7.24 -3.57 -5.41
C ALA A 218 -7.32 -2.06 -5.62
N THR A 219 -7.40 -1.35 -4.51
CA THR A 219 -7.29 0.11 -4.51
C THR A 219 -6.09 0.56 -3.71
N GLY A 220 -5.60 1.75 -4.04
CA GLY A 220 -4.46 2.36 -3.39
C GLY A 220 -3.85 3.47 -4.24
N VAL A 221 -2.90 4.18 -3.65
CA VAL A 221 -2.25 5.35 -4.27
C VAL A 221 -0.77 5.06 -4.49
N PRO A 222 -0.12 5.61 -5.53
CA PRO A 222 1.31 5.40 -5.76
C PRO A 222 2.12 5.73 -4.49
N ALA A 223 3.07 4.86 -4.14
CA ALA A 223 3.96 5.06 -3.01
C ALA A 223 5.41 5.25 -3.50
N PRO A 224 6.21 6.13 -2.84
CA PRO A 224 7.64 6.26 -3.14
C PRO A 224 8.35 4.93 -3.01
N THR A 225 9.44 4.68 -3.73
CA THR A 225 10.27 3.49 -3.48
C THR A 225 10.89 3.53 -2.08
N PRO A 226 11.17 2.37 -1.46
CA PRO A 226 11.85 2.31 -0.16
C PRO A 226 13.22 2.98 -0.17
#